data_AF-A0A925JSX5-F1
#
_entry.id   AF-A0A925JSX5-F1
#
_cell.length_a   1.000
_cell.length_b   1.000
_cell.length_c   1.000
_cell.angle_alpha   90.00
_cell.angle_beta   90.00
_cell.angle_gamma   90.00
#
_symmetry.space_group_name_H-M   'P 1'
#
loop_
_entity.id
_entity.type
_entity.pdbx_description
1 polymer ?
#
loop_
_entity_poly.entity_id
_entity_poly.type
_entity_poly.pdbx_seq_one_letter_code
_entity_poly.pdbx_strand_id
1 'polypeptide(L)'
;MKIAEALALRADLQRRLEQLKQRLVKNARVQEGDIPEEDPVELQSELEKSAQELKVLIQRINRTNAASRFGTGTLADSLAERDV
;
A
#
# COMPACT_ATOMS: atom_id res chain seq x y z
N MET A 1 -3.05 12.84 -11.68
CA MET A 1 -3.74 11.67 -11.10
C MET A 1 -4.96 12.17 -10.36
N LYS A 2 -6.13 11.63 -10.71
CA LYS A 2 -7.40 11.90 -10.00
C LYS A 2 -7.43 11.13 -8.68
N ILE A 3 -8.27 11.55 -7.73
CA ILE A 3 -8.38 10.88 -6.42
C ILE A 3 -8.84 9.43 -6.54
N ALA A 4 -9.73 9.13 -7.50
CA ALA A 4 -10.19 7.77 -7.79
C ALA A 4 -9.05 6.86 -8.27
N GLU A 5 -8.19 7.37 -9.17
CA GLU A 5 -6.99 6.65 -9.63
C GLU A 5 -6.01 6.40 -8.48
N ALA A 6 -5.84 7.39 -7.59
CA ALA A 6 -4.99 7.26 -6.41
C ALA A 6 -5.51 6.19 -5.44
N LEU A 7 -6.83 6.11 -5.24
CA LEU A 7 -7.47 5.10 -4.39
C LEU A 7 -7.35 3.69 -4.98
N ALA A 8 -7.52 3.54 -6.30
CA ALA A 8 -7.30 2.27 -6.99
C ALA A 8 -5.84 1.81 -6.85
N LEU A 9 -4.89 2.70 -7.14
CA LEU A 9 -3.46 2.40 -7.01
C LEU A 9 -3.07 2.05 -5.56
N ARG A 10 -3.68 2.70 -4.56
CA ARG A 10 -3.48 2.35 -3.14
C ARG A 10 -3.91 0.91 -2.88
N ALA A 11 -5.09 0.50 -3.36
CA ALA A 11 -5.58 -0.86 -3.17
C ALA A 11 -4.67 -1.89 -3.84
N ASP A 12 -4.19 -1.60 -5.05
CA ASP A 12 -3.28 -2.49 -5.78
C ASP A 12 -1.92 -2.63 -5.09
N LEU A 13 -1.34 -1.51 -4.62
CA LEU A 13 -0.10 -1.55 -3.83
C LEU A 13 -0.26 -2.32 -2.52
N GLN A 14 -1.40 -2.19 -1.83
CA GLN A 14 -1.69 -2.97 -0.63
C GLN A 14 -1.74 -4.48 -0.93
N ARG A 15 -2.38 -4.88 -2.04
CA ARG A 15 -2.40 -6.29 -2.48
C ARG A 15 -1.01 -6.80 -2.83
N ARG A 16 -0.22 -6.02 -3.57
CA ARG A 16 1.16 -6.38 -3.93
C ARG A 16 2.04 -6.57 -2.70
N LEU A 17 1.93 -5.68 -1.71
CA LEU A 17 2.65 -5.80 -0.44
C LEU A 17 2.29 -7.09 0.29
N GLU A 18 1.02 -7.47 0.33
CA GLU A 18 0.59 -8.72 0.96
C GLU A 18 1.17 -9.94 0.24
N GLN A 19 1.15 -9.95 -1.09
CA GLN A 19 1.77 -11.01 -1.89
C GLN A 19 3.28 -11.10 -1.68
N LEU A 20 3.98 -9.97 -1.61
CA LEU A 20 5.42 -9.91 -1.36
C LEU A 20 5.77 -10.43 0.04
N LYS A 21 4.97 -10.09 1.07
CA LYS A 21 5.16 -10.63 2.42
C LYS A 21 5.01 -12.16 2.45
N GLN A 22 4.00 -12.69 1.77
CA GLN A 22 3.77 -14.13 1.71
C GLN A 22 4.92 -14.86 1.00
N ARG A 23 5.37 -14.33 -0.15
CA ARG A 23 6.54 -14.86 -0.88
C ARG A 23 7.82 -14.78 -0.06
N LEU A 24 8.04 -13.67 0.65
CA LEU A 24 9.21 -13.50 1.51
C LEU A 24 9.21 -14.53 2.66
N VAL A 25 8.08 -14.72 3.34
CA VAL A 25 7.97 -15.71 4.42
C VAL A 25 8.20 -17.13 3.91
N LYS A 26 7.71 -17.45 2.71
CA LYS A 26 7.93 -18.75 2.07
C LYS A 26 9.42 -18.97 1.76
N ASN A 27 10.08 -17.99 1.14
CA ASN A 27 11.47 -18.10 0.71
C ASN A 27 12.49 -17.91 1.85
N ALA A 28 12.11 -17.27 2.96
CA ALA A 28 12.94 -17.18 4.17
C ALA A 28 12.97 -18.48 4.99
N ARG A 29 12.06 -19.43 4.70
CA ARG A 29 11.94 -20.72 5.40
C ARG A 29 12.22 -21.87 4.44
N VAL A 30 13.50 -22.08 4.13
CA VAL A 30 13.97 -23.23 3.36
C VAL A 30 14.59 -24.29 4.27
N GLN A 31 14.54 -25.56 3.84
CA GLN A 31 15.21 -26.64 4.56
C GLN A 31 16.73 -26.53 4.36
N GLU A 32 17.49 -27.18 5.26
CA GLU A 32 18.94 -27.20 5.16
C GLU A 32 19.37 -27.89 3.84
N GLY A 33 20.13 -27.16 3.02
CA GLY A 33 20.57 -27.63 1.71
C GLY A 33 19.69 -27.23 0.53
N ASP A 34 18.50 -26.66 0.77
CA ASP A 34 17.63 -26.14 -0.30
C ASP A 34 17.99 -24.70 -0.65
N ILE A 35 17.89 -24.36 -1.93
CA ILE A 35 18.01 -23.00 -2.44
C ILE A 35 16.60 -22.41 -2.52
N PRO A 36 16.35 -21.20 -1.96
CA PRO A 36 15.08 -20.50 -2.13
C PRO A 36 14.69 -20.37 -3.61
N GLU A 37 13.40 -20.49 -3.90
CA GLU A 37 12.87 -20.32 -5.26
C GLU A 37 13.09 -18.88 -5.76
N GLU A 38 13.13 -17.93 -4.83
CA GLU A 38 13.34 -16.51 -5.06
C GLU A 38 14.30 -15.94 -4.00
N ASP A 39 15.14 -14.96 -4.36
CA ASP A 39 16.06 -14.34 -3.42
C ASP A 39 15.30 -13.53 -2.34
N PRO A 40 15.37 -13.92 -1.05
CA PRO A 40 14.70 -13.20 0.03
C PRO A 40 15.17 -11.74 0.17
N VAL A 41 16.42 -11.43 -0.17
CA VAL A 41 16.98 -10.08 -0.12
C VAL A 41 16.36 -9.20 -1.19
N GLU A 42 16.19 -9.73 -2.41
CA GLU A 42 15.50 -9.03 -3.49
C GLU A 42 14.02 -8.80 -3.16
N LEU A 43 13.33 -9.83 -2.65
CA LEU A 43 11.94 -9.74 -2.20
C LEU A 43 11.75 -8.69 -1.10
N GLN A 44 12.67 -8.64 -0.13
CA GLN A 44 12.65 -7.63 0.94
C GLN A 44 12.83 -6.21 0.37
N SER A 45 13.76 -6.02 -0.57
CA SER A 45 13.98 -4.73 -1.24
C SER A 45 12.74 -4.28 -2.04
N GLU A 46 12.09 -5.19 -2.75
CA GLU A 46 10.86 -4.92 -3.50
C GLU A 46 9.70 -4.55 -2.55
N LEU A 47 9.59 -5.24 -1.42
CA LEU A 47 8.62 -4.96 -0.36
C LEU A 47 8.81 -3.55 0.21
N GLU A 48 10.04 -3.17 0.53
CA GLU A 48 10.37 -1.86 1.08
C GLU A 48 10.06 -0.73 0.10
N LYS A 49 10.42 -0.89 -1.18
CA LYS A 49 10.05 0.06 -2.23
C LYS A 49 8.53 0.23 -2.33
N SER A 50 7.80 -0.88 -2.43
CA SER A 50 6.34 -0.87 -2.53
C SER A 50 5.69 -0.23 -1.30
N ALA A 51 6.26 -0.44 -0.10
CA ALA A 51 5.77 0.15 1.15
C ALA A 51 5.98 1.66 1.17
N GLN A 52 7.14 2.12 0.70
CA GLN A 52 7.46 3.54 0.62
C GLN A 52 6.56 4.26 -0.41
N GLU A 53 6.30 3.65 -1.57
CA GLU A 53 5.34 4.16 -2.56
C GLU A 53 3.94 4.27 -1.98
N LEU A 54 3.46 3.22 -1.31
CA LEU A 54 2.15 3.22 -0.64
C LEU A 54 2.06 4.33 0.41
N LYS A 55 3.10 4.51 1.22
CA LYS A 55 3.16 5.57 2.24
C LYS A 55 2.99 6.95 1.63
N VAL A 56 3.76 7.25 0.57
CA VAL A 56 3.67 8.54 -0.14
C VAL A 56 2.26 8.73 -0.72
N LEU A 57 1.69 7.69 -1.30
CA LEU A 57 0.36 7.74 -1.90
C LEU A 57 -0.73 8.02 -0.86
N ILE A 58 -0.70 7.33 0.29
CA ILE A 58 -1.63 7.56 1.41
C ILE A 58 -1.51 9.00 1.92
N GLN A 59 -0.29 9.51 2.10
CA GLN A 59 -0.08 10.89 2.54
C GLN A 59 -0.68 11.90 1.56
N ARG A 60 -0.53 11.66 0.25
CA ARG A 60 -1.13 12.52 -0.79
C ARG A 60 -2.65 12.48 -0.76
N ILE A 61 -3.24 11.29 -0.69
CA ILE A 61 -4.71 11.13 -0.60
C ILE A 61 -5.24 11.86 0.63
N ASN A 62 -4.65 11.65 1.80
CA ASN A 62 -5.10 12.30 3.04
C ASN A 62 -5.02 13.81 2.96
N ARG A 63 -3.92 14.37 2.43
CA ARG A 63 -3.79 15.82 2.19
C ARG A 63 -4.84 16.34 1.22
N THR A 64 -5.11 15.62 0.14
CA THR A 64 -6.15 16.01 -0.82
C THR A 64 -7.54 15.96 -0.19
N ASN A 65 -7.87 14.93 0.59
CA ASN A 65 -9.16 14.82 1.27
C ASN A 65 -9.38 15.96 2.26
N ALA A 66 -8.36 16.32 3.03
CA ALA A 66 -8.43 17.41 4.00
C ALA A 66 -8.48 18.81 3.35
N ALA A 67 -7.93 18.98 2.15
CA ALA A 67 -7.92 20.27 1.46
C ALA A 67 -9.13 20.48 0.51
N SER A 68 -9.79 19.41 0.08
CA SER A 68 -10.87 19.49 -0.91
C SER A 68 -12.20 19.79 -0.23
N ARG A 69 -12.85 20.91 -0.58
CA ARG A 69 -14.20 21.25 -0.11
C ARG A 69 -15.24 20.29 -0.67
N PHE A 70 -16.14 19.81 0.17
CA PHE A 70 -17.26 18.96 -0.21
C PHE A 70 -18.43 19.21 0.74
N GLY A 71 -19.59 19.62 0.19
CA GLY A 71 -20.74 20.01 1.01
C GLY A 71 -20.43 21.16 1.96
N THR A 72 -20.76 20.99 3.25
CA THR A 72 -20.51 21.96 4.34
C THR A 72 -19.08 21.90 4.88
N GLY A 73 -18.32 20.85 4.57
CA GLY A 73 -17.00 20.58 5.11
C GLY A 73 -15.97 20.27 4.03
N THR A 74 -15.03 19.41 4.39
CA THR A 74 -14.04 18.82 3.50
C THR A 74 -14.46 17.42 3.09
N LEU A 75 -13.81 16.86 2.06
CA LEU A 75 -14.02 15.47 1.69
C LEU A 75 -13.66 14.52 2.83
N ALA A 76 -12.68 14.88 3.68
CA ALA A 76 -12.37 14.11 4.88
C ALA A 76 -13.53 14.10 5.89
N ASP A 77 -14.18 15.25 6.10
CA ASP A 77 -15.33 15.35 7.04
C ASP A 77 -16.50 14.48 6.56
N SER A 78 -16.86 14.57 5.28
CA SER A 78 -17.95 13.77 4.74
C SER A 78 -17.66 12.26 4.67
N LEU A 79 -16.38 11.86 4.60
CA LEU A 79 -16.00 10.46 4.74
C LEU A 79 -16.21 9.98 6.17
N ALA A 80 -15.84 10.79 7.18
CA ALA A 80 -16.05 10.45 8.57
C ALA A 80 -17.55 10.34 8.92
N GLU A 81 -18.38 11.25 8.40
CA GLU A 81 -19.84 11.20 8.57
C GLU A 81 -20.47 9.93 7.95
N ARG A 82 -19.93 9.44 6.83
CA ARG A 82 -20.42 8.22 6.17
C ARG A 82 -20.06 6.94 6.95
N ASP A 83 -18.92 6.94 7.64
CA ASP A 83 -18.37 5.75 8.29
C ASP A 83 -18.98 5.48 9.69
N VAL A 84 -19.80 6.40 10.21
CA VAL A 84 -20.58 6.29 11.48
C VAL A 84 -22.03 5.96 11.18
#